data_AF-A0A928CEN3-F1
#
_entry.id   AF-A0A928CEN3-F1
#
_cell.length_a   1.000
_cell.length_b   1.000
_cell.length_c   1.000
_cell.angle_alpha   90.00
_cell.angle_beta   90.00
_cell.angle_gamma   90.00
#
_symmetry.space_group_name_H-M   'P 1'
#
loop_
_entity.id
_entity.type
_entity.pdbx_description
1 polymer ?
#
loop_
_entity_poly.entity_id
_entity_poly.type
_entity_poly.pdbx_seq_one_letter_code
_entity_poly.pdbx_strand_id
1 'polypeptide(L)'
;MKKLSLLLIVLMTCLMQVDAQDFVSTEPQKKNVLIEEFTGRGCQNCPDGHIIANAIHNSYPDRVSLVSIHSQSGLSPASYPNLNTSLSATIFSAFDGSSIPTAVINRSTADKQSRTAWSALAGEELTKDAIVNVDGVVMIDEATRMATIIVEAYYTGDSESSTNYLTIYMVQDNILGYQSNGSNNPSQVVDGTYSHMHVLRSAVTSTWGDEITTTTAGTLVKKTYSYEIPSTIGSPNGVDVNIDDVNFVAFVSEKYQGTPTRPVLNVKTLKKVQGTYGNIAPVFIDAKQTSKISCSSDNSFFAKVLNVGATKLESFKIDIKLDGEKVDEYIWEGSLEQYASASIDFNIDVAVGEHELTLDIVEANGQDVNESVTIDAVSKSWTTVETEQDEMTLTIDVTQDKYGTQITWEIIDSDMNVIAEGGPYDNLAGSSSTKLHRVNVDVPSDECLRFIIRDSQGNGICCNYGDGSYKIKGNNTVLVDGDGAFGAEASHDLSIVKTIGVDEHNSKESYQIFPNPTKNVINIEGDDMAQIIIYNSLGQIMKSVECDAENVTVDVNNFDEGIYFVNIINKDGGVSVNKVSVIR
;
A
#
# COMPACT_ATOMS: atom_id res chain seq x y z
N MET A 1 -31.28 38.56 -5.43
CA MET A 1 -31.44 37.16 -5.88
C MET A 1 -30.47 36.33 -5.07
N LYS A 2 -30.97 35.57 -4.09
CA LYS A 2 -30.16 34.75 -3.19
C LYS A 2 -29.62 33.56 -3.97
N LYS A 3 -28.29 33.36 -3.97
CA LYS A 3 -27.65 32.17 -4.53
C LYS A 3 -28.01 30.98 -3.65
N LEU A 4 -28.69 30.01 -4.23
CA LEU A 4 -29.00 28.73 -3.60
C LEU A 4 -27.83 27.80 -3.96
N SER A 5 -26.91 27.59 -3.02
CA SER A 5 -25.89 26.54 -3.16
C SER A 5 -26.54 25.21 -2.77
N LEU A 6 -26.65 24.31 -3.74
CA LEU A 6 -27.19 22.98 -3.56
C LEU A 6 -26.08 22.10 -2.94
N LEU A 7 -26.18 21.81 -1.64
CA LEU A 7 -25.32 20.85 -0.97
C LEU A 7 -25.80 19.44 -1.37
N LEU A 8 -25.01 18.74 -2.18
CA LEU A 8 -25.30 17.38 -2.63
C LEU A 8 -24.85 16.42 -1.53
N ILE A 9 -25.79 15.93 -0.71
CA ILE A 9 -25.53 14.86 0.26
C ILE A 9 -25.54 13.55 -0.53
N VAL A 10 -24.36 13.01 -0.83
CA VAL A 10 -24.20 11.68 -1.42
C VAL A 10 -24.42 10.65 -0.31
N LEU A 11 -25.60 10.02 -0.30
CA LEU A 11 -25.91 8.94 0.62
C LEU A 11 -25.27 7.64 0.09
N MET A 12 -24.01 7.39 0.48
CA MET A 12 -23.29 6.16 0.16
C MET A 12 -23.91 5.02 1.01
N THR A 13 -24.70 4.14 0.40
CA THR A 13 -25.25 2.97 1.09
C THR A 13 -24.16 1.93 1.30
N CYS A 14 -23.58 1.91 2.50
CA CYS A 14 -22.61 0.91 2.94
C CYS A 14 -23.31 -0.43 3.23
N LEU A 15 -22.93 -1.49 2.51
CA LEU A 15 -23.24 -2.87 2.89
C LEU A 15 -22.41 -3.21 4.13
N MET A 16 -23.06 -3.40 5.28
CA MET A 16 -22.37 -3.75 6.52
C MET A 16 -21.96 -5.23 6.49
N GLN A 17 -20.68 -5.52 6.27
CA GLN A 17 -20.05 -6.75 6.73
C GLN A 17 -19.58 -6.50 8.16
N VAL A 18 -20.09 -7.31 9.10
CA VAL A 18 -19.50 -7.40 10.45
C VAL A 18 -18.32 -8.33 10.29
N ASP A 19 -17.15 -7.78 9.97
CA ASP A 19 -15.93 -8.59 9.88
C ASP A 19 -15.50 -9.03 11.28
N ALA A 20 -15.39 -10.34 11.49
CA ALA A 20 -14.83 -10.90 12.72
C ALA A 20 -13.32 -10.65 12.86
N GLN A 21 -12.69 -10.17 11.78
CA GLN A 21 -11.28 -9.89 11.60
C GLN A 21 -11.03 -8.38 11.60
N ASP A 22 -10.28 -7.89 12.59
CA ASP A 22 -10.08 -6.47 12.80
C ASP A 22 -8.72 -5.96 12.30
N PHE A 23 -7.67 -6.77 12.26
CA PHE A 23 -6.31 -6.25 12.05
C PHE A 23 -5.54 -7.05 11.01
N VAL A 24 -5.58 -8.37 11.15
CA VAL A 24 -4.66 -9.24 10.39
C VAL A 24 -5.15 -9.41 8.96
N SER A 25 -4.26 -9.36 7.97
CA SER A 25 -4.62 -9.62 6.56
C SER A 25 -4.96 -11.10 6.32
N THR A 26 -5.90 -11.37 5.40
CA THR A 26 -6.18 -12.72 4.89
C THR A 26 -5.29 -13.14 3.73
N GLU A 27 -4.64 -12.18 3.07
CA GLU A 27 -3.82 -12.45 1.90
C GLU A 27 -2.49 -13.09 2.31
N PRO A 28 -1.94 -14.04 1.53
CA PRO A 28 -0.61 -14.58 1.77
C PRO A 28 0.45 -13.46 1.87
N GLN A 29 1.25 -13.48 2.94
CA GLN A 29 2.34 -12.52 3.15
C GLN A 29 3.69 -13.23 3.26
N LYS A 30 4.76 -12.46 3.12
CA LYS A 30 6.11 -12.91 3.49
C LYS A 30 6.31 -12.83 5.00
N LYS A 31 7.22 -13.64 5.54
CA LYS A 31 7.57 -13.59 6.96
C LYS A 31 8.13 -12.25 7.36
N ASN A 32 7.74 -11.77 8.53
CA ASN A 32 8.50 -10.81 9.30
C ASN A 32 9.58 -11.54 10.12
N VAL A 33 10.55 -10.79 10.63
CA VAL A 33 11.71 -11.30 11.33
C VAL A 33 11.70 -10.85 12.79
N LEU A 34 11.79 -11.81 13.70
CA LEU A 34 12.11 -11.58 15.09
C LEU A 34 13.61 -11.78 15.30
N ILE A 35 14.28 -10.79 15.86
CA ILE A 35 15.67 -10.91 16.33
C ILE A 35 15.65 -10.92 17.85
N GLU A 36 15.88 -12.10 18.42
CA GLU A 36 16.11 -12.27 19.85
C GLU A 36 17.63 -12.22 20.10
N GLU A 37 18.11 -11.04 20.46
CA GLU A 37 19.53 -10.77 20.72
C GLU A 37 19.87 -11.07 22.18
N PHE A 38 20.88 -11.91 22.39
CA PHE A 38 21.43 -12.21 23.71
C PHE A 38 22.60 -11.27 24.02
N THR A 39 22.39 -10.39 24.99
CA THR A 39 23.28 -9.27 25.29
C THR A 39 23.57 -9.13 26.80
N GLY A 40 24.40 -8.15 27.16
CA GLY A 40 24.75 -7.88 28.54
C GLY A 40 25.62 -6.64 28.72
N ARG A 41 25.43 -5.94 29.85
CA ARG A 41 26.15 -4.68 30.14
C ARG A 41 27.67 -4.83 30.21
N GLY A 42 28.19 -5.98 30.65
CA GLY A 42 29.63 -6.21 30.77
C GLY A 42 30.32 -6.55 29.45
N CYS A 43 29.55 -6.82 28.40
CA CYS A 43 30.04 -7.30 27.13
C CYS A 43 30.58 -6.17 26.26
N GLN A 44 31.88 -6.21 25.98
CA GLN A 44 32.59 -5.19 25.20
C GLN A 44 32.16 -5.10 23.73
N ASN A 45 31.65 -6.19 23.16
CA ASN A 45 31.27 -6.26 21.75
C ASN A 45 29.75 -6.12 21.54
N CYS A 46 28.96 -6.10 22.61
CA CYS A 46 27.51 -5.99 22.50
C CYS A 46 27.04 -4.66 21.88
N PRO A 47 27.72 -3.52 22.08
CA PRO A 47 27.42 -2.29 21.32
C PRO A 47 27.42 -2.47 19.80
N ASP A 48 28.41 -3.17 19.21
CA ASP A 48 28.36 -3.44 17.76
C ASP A 48 27.36 -4.54 17.36
N GLY A 49 26.88 -5.35 18.31
CA GLY A 49 25.69 -6.19 18.10
C GLY A 49 24.43 -5.34 17.93
N HIS A 50 24.22 -4.39 18.85
CA HIS A 50 23.11 -3.44 18.79
C HIS A 50 23.11 -2.63 17.48
N ILE A 51 24.29 -2.20 16.98
CA ILE A 51 24.41 -1.52 15.67
C ILE A 51 23.87 -2.41 14.54
N ILE A 52 24.25 -3.69 14.50
CA ILE A 52 23.83 -4.61 13.43
C ILE A 52 22.33 -4.88 13.52
N ALA A 53 21.80 -5.15 14.71
CA ALA A 53 20.36 -5.39 14.91
C ALA A 53 19.54 -4.16 14.48
N ASN A 54 19.94 -2.96 14.91
CA ASN A 54 19.29 -1.71 14.52
C ASN A 54 19.41 -1.44 13.02
N ALA A 55 20.55 -1.74 12.38
CA ALA A 55 20.68 -1.58 10.94
C ALA A 55 19.73 -2.49 10.16
N ILE A 56 19.56 -3.75 10.60
CA ILE A 56 18.58 -4.68 10.00
C ILE A 56 17.15 -4.15 10.21
N HIS A 57 16.81 -3.72 11.43
CA HIS A 57 15.49 -3.14 11.73
C HIS A 57 15.22 -1.90 10.87
N ASN A 58 16.15 -0.95 10.81
CA ASN A 58 15.98 0.29 10.04
C ASN A 58 15.88 0.05 8.53
N SER A 59 16.39 -1.08 8.02
CA SER A 59 16.24 -1.46 6.61
C SER A 59 14.83 -2.01 6.32
N TYR A 60 14.10 -2.45 7.35
CA TYR A 60 12.79 -3.09 7.28
C TYR A 60 11.94 -2.77 8.54
N PRO A 61 11.64 -1.49 8.84
CA PRO A 61 11.13 -1.07 10.15
C PRO A 61 9.81 -1.74 10.54
N ASP A 62 8.94 -2.02 9.58
CA ASP A 62 7.64 -2.67 9.83
C ASP A 62 7.68 -4.20 9.80
N ARG A 63 8.82 -4.79 9.41
CA ARG A 63 8.97 -6.24 9.19
C ARG A 63 10.03 -6.89 10.08
N VAL A 64 10.77 -6.13 10.87
CA VAL A 64 11.78 -6.66 11.79
C VAL A 64 11.46 -6.19 13.21
N SER A 65 11.19 -7.11 14.12
CA SER A 65 11.01 -6.83 15.54
C SER A 65 12.26 -7.23 16.33
N LEU A 66 12.74 -6.35 17.20
CA LEU A 66 13.91 -6.60 18.04
C LEU A 66 13.50 -6.92 19.48
N VAL A 67 14.19 -7.87 20.11
CA VAL A 67 14.07 -8.19 21.53
C VAL A 67 15.47 -8.44 22.10
N SER A 68 15.95 -7.52 22.94
CA SER A 68 17.24 -7.60 23.61
C SER A 68 17.13 -8.32 24.96
N ILE A 69 17.65 -9.53 25.00
CA ILE A 69 17.61 -10.47 26.12
C ILE A 69 18.89 -10.31 26.94
N HIS A 70 18.78 -9.56 28.03
CA HIS A 70 19.86 -9.43 29.00
C HIS A 70 19.94 -10.66 29.89
N SER A 71 21.09 -11.34 29.85
CA SER A 71 21.36 -12.43 30.78
C SER A 71 22.87 -12.63 30.96
N GLN A 72 23.38 -12.16 32.10
CA GLN A 72 24.62 -12.64 32.69
C GLN A 72 24.48 -12.67 34.21
N SER A 73 24.69 -13.86 34.79
CA SER A 73 24.92 -14.02 36.22
C SER A 73 26.27 -13.37 36.59
N GLY A 74 26.31 -12.62 37.70
CA GLY A 74 27.54 -12.03 38.24
C GLY A 74 27.72 -10.51 38.05
N LEU A 75 26.87 -9.84 37.26
CA LEU A 75 26.79 -8.38 37.15
C LEU A 75 25.43 -7.85 37.58
N SER A 76 24.86 -8.38 38.67
CA SER A 76 23.76 -7.70 39.38
C SER A 76 24.40 -6.66 40.30
N PRO A 77 24.57 -5.40 39.88
CA PRO A 77 25.41 -4.48 40.60
C PRO A 77 24.51 -3.73 41.58
N ALA A 78 24.97 -3.55 42.82
CA ALA A 78 24.32 -2.66 43.77
C ALA A 78 24.23 -1.19 43.29
N SER A 79 24.84 -0.83 42.15
CA SER A 79 25.03 0.55 41.69
C SER A 79 24.46 0.90 40.30
N TYR A 80 23.80 -0.02 39.58
CA TYR A 80 23.25 0.26 38.24
C TYR A 80 21.87 -0.40 38.03
N PRO A 81 21.02 0.13 37.11
CA PRO A 81 19.69 -0.42 36.82
C PRO A 81 19.78 -1.89 36.42
N ASN A 82 18.88 -2.76 36.88
CA ASN A 82 18.93 -4.20 36.63
C ASN A 82 18.03 -4.62 35.46
N LEU A 83 18.66 -4.98 34.34
CA LEU A 83 17.98 -5.38 33.10
C LEU A 83 17.69 -6.88 33.02
N ASN A 84 18.19 -7.68 33.97
CA ASN A 84 17.96 -9.11 33.98
C ASN A 84 16.61 -9.44 34.63
N THR A 85 15.88 -10.40 34.06
CA THR A 85 14.63 -10.93 34.60
C THR A 85 14.70 -12.46 34.68
N SER A 86 13.81 -13.09 35.45
CA SER A 86 13.68 -14.56 35.46
C SER A 86 13.30 -15.09 34.07
N LEU A 87 12.49 -14.32 33.34
CA LEU A 87 12.12 -14.59 31.96
C LEU A 87 13.35 -14.57 31.05
N SER A 88 14.14 -13.49 31.07
CA SER A 88 15.32 -13.38 30.20
C SER A 88 16.36 -14.47 30.47
N ALA A 89 16.55 -14.85 31.74
CA ALA A 89 17.41 -15.97 32.12
C ALA A 89 16.90 -17.32 31.57
N THR A 90 15.58 -17.54 31.62
CA THR A 90 14.94 -18.75 31.10
C THR A 90 15.15 -18.85 29.59
N ILE A 91 14.85 -17.78 28.85
CA ILE A 91 15.02 -17.77 27.39
C ILE A 91 16.50 -17.93 27.03
N PHE A 92 17.41 -17.23 27.72
CA PHE A 92 18.85 -17.35 27.46
C PHE A 92 19.35 -18.78 27.64
N SER A 93 18.85 -19.50 28.65
CA SER A 93 19.23 -20.90 28.91
C SER A 93 18.61 -21.91 27.93
N ALA A 94 17.59 -21.52 27.17
CA ALA A 94 16.89 -22.43 26.26
C ALA A 94 17.61 -22.62 24.92
N PHE A 95 18.56 -21.73 24.59
CA PHE A 95 19.34 -21.79 23.36
C PHE A 95 20.82 -22.01 23.69
N ASP A 96 21.44 -22.93 22.96
CA ASP A 96 22.85 -23.26 23.12
C ASP A 96 23.76 -22.15 22.58
N GLY A 97 24.93 -22.01 23.19
CA GLY A 97 25.87 -20.90 22.97
C GLY A 97 26.00 -20.00 24.20
N SER A 98 27.24 -19.87 24.69
CA SER A 98 27.58 -19.12 25.91
C SER A 98 28.21 -17.75 25.66
N SER A 99 28.54 -17.42 24.41
CA SER A 99 29.08 -16.11 24.04
C SER A 99 27.97 -15.08 23.82
N ILE A 100 28.27 -13.84 24.17
CA ILE A 100 27.49 -12.66 23.80
C ILE A 100 28.42 -11.62 23.14
N PRO A 101 27.94 -10.83 22.17
CA PRO A 101 26.59 -10.86 21.62
C PRO A 101 26.40 -12.04 20.65
N THR A 102 25.25 -12.68 20.76
CA THR A 102 24.74 -13.69 19.82
C THR A 102 23.23 -13.48 19.66
N ALA A 103 22.61 -14.01 18.62
CA ALA A 103 21.17 -13.89 18.43
C ALA A 103 20.57 -15.14 17.79
N VAL A 104 19.26 -15.30 17.93
CA VAL A 104 18.49 -16.21 17.07
C VAL A 104 17.54 -15.38 16.21
N ILE A 105 17.51 -15.69 14.91
CA ILE A 105 16.70 -14.99 13.91
C ILE A 105 15.53 -15.90 13.57
N ASN A 106 14.29 -15.49 13.90
CA ASN A 106 13.09 -16.34 13.82
C ASN A 106 13.24 -17.72 14.46
N ARG A 107 14.22 -17.91 15.36
CA ARG A 107 14.60 -19.23 15.89
C ARG A 107 14.79 -20.29 14.78
N SER A 108 15.28 -19.85 13.61
CA SER A 108 15.45 -20.69 12.42
C SER A 108 16.68 -21.59 12.49
N THR A 109 17.61 -21.29 13.40
CA THR A 109 18.78 -22.10 13.70
C THR A 109 18.65 -22.76 15.06
N ALA A 110 19.33 -23.89 15.21
CA ALA A 110 19.56 -24.47 16.53
C ALA A 110 20.38 -23.49 17.39
N ASP A 111 21.67 -23.35 17.20
CA ASP A 111 22.43 -22.55 18.16
C ASP A 111 22.23 -21.03 17.98
N LYS A 112 22.55 -20.27 19.03
CA LYS A 112 22.68 -18.81 18.91
C LYS A 112 23.80 -18.47 17.92
N GLN A 113 23.52 -17.57 17.00
CA GLN A 113 24.43 -17.24 15.90
C GLN A 113 25.30 -16.02 16.23
N SER A 114 26.53 -16.05 15.72
CA SER A 114 27.44 -14.89 15.73
C SER A 114 26.87 -13.74 14.91
N ARG A 115 27.20 -12.50 15.29
CA ARG A 115 26.82 -11.25 14.62
C ARG A 115 27.00 -11.25 13.10
N THR A 116 28.03 -11.96 12.62
CA THR A 116 28.35 -12.04 11.19
C THR A 116 27.27 -12.74 10.36
N ALA A 117 26.38 -13.51 10.99
CA ALA A 117 25.33 -14.26 10.30
C ALA A 117 23.97 -13.53 10.28
N TRP A 118 23.75 -12.53 11.14
CA TRP A 118 22.41 -11.99 11.40
C TRP A 118 21.76 -11.37 10.17
N SER A 119 22.49 -10.54 9.42
CA SER A 119 21.95 -9.88 8.22
C SER A 119 21.59 -10.89 7.12
N ALA A 120 22.41 -11.92 6.93
CA ALA A 120 22.14 -12.96 5.93
C ALA A 120 20.91 -13.81 6.31
N LEU A 121 20.82 -14.23 7.58
CA LEU A 121 19.68 -14.99 8.08
C LEU A 121 18.38 -14.18 8.05
N ALA A 122 18.42 -12.90 8.44
CA ALA A 122 17.25 -12.02 8.37
C ALA A 122 16.80 -11.81 6.92
N GLY A 123 17.74 -11.57 6.00
CA GLY A 123 17.45 -11.46 4.57
C GLY A 123 16.81 -12.72 4.01
N GLU A 124 17.32 -13.91 4.37
CA GLU A 124 16.73 -15.18 3.96
C GLU A 124 15.29 -15.34 4.49
N GLU A 125 15.07 -15.12 5.78
CA GLU A 125 13.73 -15.24 6.38
C GLU A 125 12.71 -14.27 5.75
N LEU A 126 13.11 -13.04 5.44
CA LEU A 126 12.23 -12.04 4.81
C LEU A 126 11.71 -12.45 3.42
N THR A 127 12.37 -13.39 2.74
CA THR A 127 11.94 -13.91 1.43
C THR A 127 10.96 -15.09 1.52
N LYS A 128 10.87 -15.74 2.69
CA LYS A 128 10.01 -16.91 2.91
C LYS A 128 8.56 -16.51 3.04
N ASP A 129 7.66 -17.36 2.55
CA ASP A 129 6.23 -17.18 2.76
C ASP A 129 5.87 -17.45 4.22
N ALA A 130 4.95 -16.64 4.75
CA ALA A 130 4.34 -16.87 6.05
C ALA A 130 3.07 -17.70 5.85
N ILE A 131 2.98 -18.83 6.58
CA ILE A 131 1.76 -19.64 6.65
C ILE A 131 0.73 -19.08 7.62
N VAL A 132 1.12 -18.08 8.41
CA VAL A 132 0.28 -17.37 9.37
C VAL A 132 0.66 -15.89 9.37
N ASN A 133 -0.32 -15.02 9.15
CA ASN A 133 -0.17 -13.59 9.35
C ASN A 133 -0.44 -13.28 10.83
N VAL A 134 0.25 -12.28 11.39
CA VAL A 134 0.08 -11.85 12.79
C VAL A 134 -0.04 -10.34 12.80
N ASP A 135 -1.10 -9.84 13.43
CA ASP A 135 -1.27 -8.40 13.66
C ASP A 135 -2.06 -8.14 14.94
N GLY A 136 -2.09 -6.89 15.40
CA GLY A 136 -2.85 -6.53 16.58
C GLY A 136 -2.51 -5.15 17.12
N VAL A 137 -3.20 -4.82 18.21
CA VAL A 137 -3.13 -3.53 18.88
C VAL A 137 -2.97 -3.72 20.38
N VAL A 138 -2.22 -2.82 21.01
CA VAL A 138 -2.16 -2.67 22.46
C VAL A 138 -2.68 -1.30 22.84
N MET A 139 -3.73 -1.28 23.65
CA MET A 139 -4.33 -0.08 24.22
C MET A 139 -3.89 0.06 25.66
N ILE A 140 -3.23 1.16 26.02
CA ILE A 140 -2.73 1.40 27.37
C ILE A 140 -3.48 2.57 27.99
N ASP A 141 -4.17 2.32 29.10
CA ASP A 141 -4.68 3.36 29.98
C ASP A 141 -3.56 3.80 30.93
N GLU A 142 -3.06 5.00 30.72
CA GLU A 142 -1.93 5.55 31.47
C GLU A 142 -2.26 5.80 32.94
N ALA A 143 -3.51 6.09 33.28
CA ALA A 143 -3.94 6.35 34.64
C ALA A 143 -3.93 5.07 35.49
N THR A 144 -4.30 3.95 34.89
CA THR A 144 -4.38 2.65 35.58
C THR A 144 -3.20 1.72 35.31
N ARG A 145 -2.35 2.04 34.30
CA ARG A 145 -1.30 1.17 33.76
C ARG A 145 -1.82 -0.16 33.23
N MET A 146 -3.11 -0.23 32.88
CA MET A 146 -3.73 -1.41 32.31
C MET A 146 -3.60 -1.38 30.79
N ALA A 147 -3.02 -2.43 30.24
CA ALA A 147 -2.97 -2.70 28.81
C ALA A 147 -4.05 -3.71 28.42
N THR A 148 -4.90 -3.36 27.46
CA THR A 148 -5.73 -4.31 26.72
C THR A 148 -5.04 -4.63 25.41
N ILE A 149 -4.69 -5.90 25.20
CA ILE A 149 -3.92 -6.34 24.04
C ILE A 149 -4.77 -7.28 23.21
N ILE A 150 -5.00 -6.95 21.95
CA ILE A 150 -5.75 -7.79 21.01
C ILE A 150 -4.78 -8.24 19.93
N VAL A 151 -4.66 -9.55 19.75
CA VAL A 151 -3.83 -10.14 18.71
C VAL A 151 -4.68 -11.06 17.85
N GLU A 152 -4.52 -10.92 16.55
CA GLU A 152 -5.09 -11.80 15.55
C GLU A 152 -3.98 -12.54 14.81
N ALA A 153 -4.18 -13.83 14.62
CA ALA A 153 -3.35 -14.67 13.77
C ALA A 153 -4.23 -15.36 12.73
N TYR A 154 -3.97 -15.13 11.45
CA TYR A 154 -4.73 -15.72 10.35
C TYR A 154 -3.86 -16.69 9.57
N TYR A 155 -4.27 -17.96 9.51
CA TYR A 155 -3.53 -18.99 8.77
C TYR A 155 -3.86 -18.90 7.28
N THR A 156 -2.86 -18.52 6.49
CA THR A 156 -2.92 -18.49 5.01
C THR A 156 -2.53 -19.83 4.40
N GLY A 157 -1.86 -20.68 5.17
CA GLY A 157 -1.52 -22.06 4.84
C GLY A 157 -1.65 -22.99 6.04
N ASP A 158 -1.62 -24.30 5.80
CA ASP A 158 -1.62 -25.29 6.88
C ASP A 158 -0.26 -25.34 7.58
N SER A 159 -0.26 -25.32 8.91
CA SER A 159 0.92 -25.61 9.72
C SER A 159 1.27 -27.09 9.68
N GLU A 160 2.57 -27.41 9.62
CA GLU A 160 3.06 -28.79 9.76
C GLU A 160 2.72 -29.40 11.12
N SER A 161 2.55 -28.54 12.14
CA SER A 161 2.12 -28.95 13.47
C SER A 161 0.65 -28.64 13.71
N SER A 162 -0.06 -29.58 14.35
CA SER A 162 -1.40 -29.34 14.90
C SER A 162 -1.42 -28.37 16.09
N THR A 163 -0.24 -27.95 16.56
CA THR A 163 -0.10 -27.08 17.72
C THR A 163 0.95 -26.01 17.47
N ASN A 164 0.53 -24.75 17.51
CA ASN A 164 1.41 -23.59 17.52
C ASN A 164 1.23 -22.81 18.84
N TYR A 165 2.01 -21.76 19.04
CA TYR A 165 2.01 -20.96 20.27
C TYR A 165 2.04 -19.47 19.93
N LEU A 166 1.07 -18.72 20.47
CA LEU A 166 1.11 -17.25 20.45
C LEU A 166 1.90 -16.75 21.66
N THR A 167 2.97 -16.01 21.43
CA THR A 167 3.76 -15.39 22.49
C THR A 167 3.69 -13.88 22.38
N ILE A 168 3.53 -13.18 23.50
CA ILE A 168 3.53 -11.71 23.56
C ILE A 168 4.56 -11.27 24.59
N TYR A 169 5.62 -10.62 24.14
CA TYR A 169 6.66 -10.03 24.98
C TYR A 169 6.47 -8.52 25.11
N MET A 170 6.71 -8.01 26.31
CA MET A 170 6.84 -6.58 26.58
C MET A 170 8.32 -6.23 26.60
N VAL A 171 8.70 -5.31 25.72
CA VAL A 171 10.04 -4.73 25.67
C VAL A 171 9.98 -3.27 26.12
N GLN A 172 11.11 -2.75 26.59
CA GLN A 172 11.23 -1.33 26.91
C GLN A 172 12.50 -0.74 26.30
N ASP A 173 12.32 0.43 25.70
CA ASP A 173 13.33 1.28 25.12
C ASP A 173 13.89 2.27 26.15
N ASN A 174 14.93 3.01 25.77
CA ASN A 174 15.46 4.15 26.50
C ASN A 174 15.84 3.91 27.97
N ILE A 175 16.25 2.68 28.32
CA ILE A 175 16.73 2.40 29.67
C ILE A 175 18.18 2.84 29.77
N LEU A 176 18.43 4.01 30.36
CA LEU A 176 19.77 4.53 30.56
C LEU A 176 20.56 3.69 31.57
N GLY A 177 21.78 3.28 31.22
CA GLY A 177 22.63 2.54 32.12
C GLY A 177 24.05 2.32 31.61
N TYR A 178 24.90 1.74 32.45
CA TYR A 178 26.27 1.38 32.07
C TYR A 178 26.28 0.30 30.97
N GLN A 179 27.13 0.49 29.96
CA GLN A 179 27.48 -0.52 28.95
C GLN A 179 28.99 -0.48 28.70
N SER A 180 29.64 -1.64 28.84
CA SER A 180 31.05 -1.82 28.50
C SER A 180 31.27 -1.51 27.03
N ASN A 181 32.24 -0.65 26.74
CA ASN A 181 32.52 -0.10 25.41
C ASN A 181 31.31 0.55 24.71
N GLY A 182 30.36 1.11 25.46
CA GLY A 182 29.18 1.79 24.89
C GLY A 182 29.53 2.88 23.88
N SER A 183 30.70 3.51 23.99
CA SER A 183 31.23 4.50 23.04
C SER A 183 31.43 3.98 21.62
N ASN A 184 31.47 2.66 21.41
CA ASN A 184 31.54 2.06 20.07
C ASN A 184 30.22 2.20 19.30
N ASN A 185 29.12 2.46 20.00
CA ASN A 185 27.82 2.79 19.41
C ASN A 185 27.39 4.20 19.89
N PRO A 186 28.02 5.27 19.35
CA PRO A 186 27.82 6.64 19.84
C PRO A 186 26.40 7.15 19.61
N SER A 187 25.68 6.67 18.59
CA SER A 187 24.26 7.00 18.38
C SER A 187 23.35 6.52 19.51
N GLN A 188 23.82 5.59 20.34
CA GLN A 188 23.09 5.05 21.48
C GLN A 188 23.52 5.69 22.82
N VAL A 189 24.42 6.67 22.81
CA VAL A 189 24.88 7.36 24.01
C VAL A 189 24.14 8.69 24.15
N VAL A 190 23.31 8.82 25.18
CA VAL A 190 22.53 10.02 25.52
C VAL A 190 23.12 10.62 26.79
N ASP A 191 23.56 11.88 26.72
CA ASP A 191 24.19 12.60 27.85
C ASP A 191 25.30 11.81 28.56
N GLY A 192 26.13 11.12 27.77
CA GLY A 192 27.25 10.31 28.27
C GLY A 192 26.85 8.97 28.88
N THR A 193 25.57 8.59 28.83
CA THR A 193 25.04 7.32 29.33
C THR A 193 24.50 6.47 28.18
N TYR A 194 24.73 5.16 28.22
CA TYR A 194 24.25 4.26 27.18
C TYR A 194 22.75 4.02 27.33
N SER A 195 22.00 4.17 26.24
CA SER A 195 20.56 3.92 26.17
C SER A 195 20.29 2.49 25.71
N HIS A 196 19.81 1.62 26.60
CA HIS A 196 19.45 0.25 26.24
C HIS A 196 18.06 0.22 25.61
N MET A 197 17.96 -0.39 24.42
CA MET A 197 16.74 -0.48 23.63
C MET A 197 16.19 -1.91 23.63
N HIS A 198 14.90 -2.03 23.34
CA HIS A 198 14.17 -3.27 23.11
C HIS A 198 14.39 -4.32 24.21
N VAL A 199 14.67 -3.87 25.44
CA VAL A 199 15.05 -4.75 26.54
C VAL A 199 13.85 -5.59 26.93
N LEU A 200 13.97 -6.92 26.89
CA LEU A 200 12.90 -7.81 27.33
C LEU A 200 12.60 -7.60 28.82
N ARG A 201 11.39 -7.12 29.13
CA ARG A 201 10.96 -6.81 30.50
C ARG A 201 10.01 -7.85 31.06
N SER A 202 9.05 -8.34 30.28
CA SER A 202 8.08 -9.34 30.72
C SER A 202 7.44 -10.09 29.54
N ALA A 203 6.63 -11.09 29.85
CA ALA A 203 5.75 -11.76 28.92
C ALA A 203 4.31 -11.60 29.41
N VAL A 204 3.40 -11.29 28.49
CA VAL A 204 1.95 -11.21 28.76
C VAL A 204 1.36 -12.61 28.76
N THR A 205 1.80 -13.45 27.82
CA THR A 205 1.53 -14.88 27.77
C THR A 205 2.47 -15.65 28.69
N SER A 206 2.35 -16.98 28.74
CA SER A 206 3.44 -17.80 29.27
C SER A 206 4.78 -17.50 28.56
N THR A 207 5.93 -17.81 29.19
CA THR A 207 7.28 -17.63 28.60
C THR A 207 7.39 -18.13 27.16
N TRP A 208 6.61 -19.17 26.88
CA TRP A 208 6.67 -20.01 25.70
C TRP A 208 5.41 -19.95 24.84
N GLY A 209 4.56 -18.96 25.13
CA GLY A 209 3.31 -18.69 24.46
C GLY A 209 2.12 -19.50 24.98
N ASP A 210 0.94 -19.08 24.58
CA ASP A 210 -0.32 -19.78 24.79
C ASP A 210 -0.63 -20.65 23.59
N GLU A 211 -1.23 -21.82 23.84
CA GLU A 211 -1.47 -22.81 22.80
C GLU A 211 -2.52 -22.36 21.77
N ILE A 212 -2.21 -22.62 20.49
CA ILE A 212 -3.13 -22.57 19.35
C ILE A 212 -3.30 -24.00 18.84
N THR A 213 -4.52 -24.53 18.93
CA THR A 213 -4.84 -25.93 18.57
C THR A 213 -5.44 -26.11 17.19
N THR A 214 -5.76 -25.00 16.50
CA THR A 214 -6.30 -25.00 15.13
C THR A 214 -5.37 -24.18 14.27
N THR A 215 -4.65 -24.87 13.37
CA THR A 215 -3.50 -24.32 12.62
C THR A 215 -3.63 -24.56 11.11
N THR A 216 -4.86 -24.72 10.62
CA THR A 216 -5.19 -24.96 9.21
C THR A 216 -5.50 -23.65 8.48
N ALA A 217 -5.26 -23.62 7.17
CA ALA A 217 -5.56 -22.47 6.31
C ALA A 217 -7.02 -21.99 6.46
N GLY A 218 -7.24 -20.68 6.39
CA GLY A 218 -8.53 -20.02 6.59
C GLY A 218 -8.92 -19.80 8.06
N THR A 219 -8.11 -20.26 9.02
CA THR A 219 -8.41 -20.10 10.45
C THR A 219 -7.98 -18.73 10.96
N LEU A 220 -8.93 -17.97 11.52
CA LEU A 220 -8.67 -16.79 12.34
C LEU A 220 -8.58 -17.19 13.82
N VAL A 221 -7.47 -16.84 14.48
CA VAL A 221 -7.29 -16.94 15.93
C VAL A 221 -7.21 -15.54 16.50
N LYS A 222 -8.23 -15.14 17.26
CA LYS A 222 -8.27 -13.87 17.97
C LYS A 222 -8.13 -14.08 19.47
N LYS A 223 -7.24 -13.33 20.10
CA LYS A 223 -7.00 -13.36 21.55
C LYS A 223 -6.99 -11.96 22.12
N THR A 224 -7.64 -11.79 23.27
CA THR A 224 -7.64 -10.54 24.03
C THR A 224 -7.05 -10.80 25.41
N TYR A 225 -6.10 -9.97 25.81
CA TYR A 225 -5.43 -10.02 27.10
C TYR A 225 -5.65 -8.71 27.85
N SER A 226 -5.77 -8.81 29.17
CA SER A 226 -5.65 -7.67 30.08
C SER A 226 -4.37 -7.85 30.88
N TYR A 227 -3.50 -6.85 30.85
CA TYR A 227 -2.17 -6.90 31.42
C TYR A 227 -1.88 -5.63 32.22
N GLU A 228 -1.60 -5.77 33.51
CA GLU A 228 -1.14 -4.66 34.35
C GLU A 228 0.36 -4.45 34.10
N ILE A 229 0.72 -3.29 33.53
CA ILE A 229 2.12 -2.92 33.29
C ILE A 229 2.77 -2.59 34.64
N PRO A 230 3.74 -3.39 35.13
CA PRO A 230 4.36 -3.15 36.44
C PRO A 230 5.01 -1.77 36.48
N SER A 231 5.02 -1.10 37.63
CA SER A 231 5.70 0.20 37.78
C SER A 231 7.22 0.09 37.73
N THR A 232 7.78 -1.04 38.19
CA THR A 232 9.22 -1.31 38.23
C THR A 232 9.46 -2.79 37.96
N ILE A 233 10.48 -3.14 37.16
CA ILE A 233 10.87 -4.53 36.91
C ILE A 233 12.37 -4.71 37.13
N GLY A 234 12.75 -5.82 37.75
CA GLY A 234 14.12 -6.18 38.10
C GLY A 234 14.37 -6.06 39.61
N SER A 235 15.20 -6.93 40.17
CA SER A 235 15.61 -6.86 41.58
C SER A 235 16.94 -7.58 41.81
N PRO A 236 17.88 -7.04 42.62
CA PRO A 236 17.89 -5.68 43.19
C PRO A 236 18.02 -4.61 42.10
N ASN A 237 17.86 -3.32 42.46
CA ASN A 237 17.96 -2.16 41.55
C ASN A 237 17.04 -2.25 40.34
N GLY A 238 15.76 -2.49 40.60
CA GLY A 238 14.73 -2.48 39.56
C GLY A 238 14.73 -1.19 38.75
N VAL A 239 14.29 -1.31 37.50
CA VAL A 239 14.17 -0.20 36.58
C VAL A 239 12.70 0.17 36.46
N ASP A 240 12.40 1.44 36.63
CA ASP A 240 11.05 1.96 36.41
C ASP A 240 10.62 1.71 34.96
N VAL A 241 9.34 1.40 34.81
CA VAL A 241 8.74 1.11 33.51
C VAL A 241 8.05 2.36 33.02
N ASN A 242 8.70 3.02 32.06
CA ASN A 242 8.13 4.16 31.35
C ASN A 242 7.17 3.65 30.26
N ILE A 243 5.90 4.05 30.33
CA ILE A 243 4.86 3.59 29.39
C ILE A 243 5.16 4.07 27.97
N ASP A 244 5.71 5.28 27.83
CA ASP A 244 6.08 5.86 26.54
C ASP A 244 7.14 5.02 25.82
N ASP A 245 8.03 4.38 26.58
CA ASP A 245 9.12 3.57 26.06
C ASP A 245 8.78 2.07 25.99
N VAL A 246 7.58 1.65 26.39
CA VAL A 246 7.16 0.25 26.30
C VAL A 246 6.55 -0.06 24.94
N ASN A 247 6.93 -1.22 24.40
CA ASN A 247 6.38 -1.80 23.18
C ASN A 247 6.04 -3.29 23.41
N PHE A 248 5.13 -3.83 22.61
CA PHE A 248 4.70 -5.22 22.70
C PHE A 248 4.97 -5.95 21.38
N VAL A 249 5.65 -7.09 21.46
CA VAL A 249 6.00 -7.92 20.30
C VAL A 249 5.23 -9.22 20.39
N ALA A 250 4.33 -9.46 19.43
CA ALA A 250 3.54 -10.68 19.33
C ALA A 250 4.06 -11.56 18.20
N PHE A 251 4.20 -12.86 18.44
CA PHE A 251 4.63 -13.81 17.43
C PHE A 251 3.99 -15.17 17.60
N VAL A 252 3.81 -15.87 16.49
CA VAL A 252 3.38 -17.26 16.47
C VAL A 252 4.60 -18.14 16.20
N SER A 253 4.83 -19.11 17.06
CA SER A 253 5.89 -20.11 16.90
C SER A 253 5.35 -21.52 16.88
N GLU A 254 6.07 -22.44 16.26
CA GLU A 254 5.75 -23.86 16.32
C GLU A 254 5.96 -24.44 17.73
N LYS A 255 5.42 -25.65 17.93
CA LYS A 255 5.75 -26.47 19.07
C LYS A 255 7.25 -26.76 19.15
N TYR A 256 7.76 -26.90 20.38
CA TYR A 256 9.13 -27.33 20.62
C TYR A 256 9.39 -28.73 20.06
N GLN A 257 10.40 -28.87 19.22
CA GLN A 257 10.77 -30.14 18.60
C GLN A 257 12.18 -30.63 18.98
N GLY A 258 12.95 -29.88 19.78
CA GLY A 258 14.32 -30.21 20.16
C GLY A 258 15.11 -28.96 20.54
N THR A 259 16.37 -29.11 20.97
CA THR A 259 17.19 -27.97 21.39
C THR A 259 18.02 -27.42 20.23
N PRO A 260 17.83 -26.13 19.92
CA PRO A 260 16.57 -25.44 20.04
C PRO A 260 15.88 -25.35 18.68
N THR A 261 14.64 -25.81 18.63
CA THR A 261 13.74 -25.56 17.52
C THR A 261 12.34 -25.28 18.05
N ARG A 262 12.00 -23.99 17.98
CA ARG A 262 10.63 -23.43 18.03
C ARG A 262 10.54 -22.33 16.98
N PRO A 263 10.59 -22.68 15.68
CA PRO A 263 10.62 -21.69 14.61
C PRO A 263 9.49 -20.68 14.77
N VAL A 264 9.83 -19.40 14.61
CA VAL A 264 8.85 -18.33 14.51
C VAL A 264 8.28 -18.38 13.10
N LEU A 265 6.96 -18.53 13.05
CA LEU A 265 6.22 -18.58 11.81
C LEU A 265 5.99 -17.18 11.28
N ASN A 266 5.64 -16.24 12.17
CA ASN A 266 5.58 -14.81 11.86
C ASN A 266 5.54 -13.97 13.16
N VAL A 267 5.84 -12.67 13.05
CA VAL A 267 5.94 -11.72 14.17
C VAL A 267 5.42 -10.34 13.79
N LYS A 268 4.94 -9.59 14.78
CA LYS A 268 4.58 -8.19 14.65
C LYS A 268 4.87 -7.43 15.96
N THR A 269 5.49 -6.26 15.85
CA THR A 269 5.41 -5.25 16.93
C THR A 269 4.03 -4.62 16.87
N LEU A 270 3.24 -4.78 17.94
CA LEU A 270 1.85 -4.35 17.98
C LEU A 270 1.74 -2.82 17.93
N LYS A 271 0.73 -2.31 17.23
CA LYS A 271 0.45 -0.87 17.24
C LYS A 271 0.08 -0.45 18.67
N LYS A 272 0.78 0.55 19.20
CA LYS A 272 0.49 1.10 20.52
C LYS A 272 -0.48 2.27 20.41
N VAL A 273 -1.54 2.19 21.20
CA VAL A 273 -2.57 3.21 21.38
C VAL A 273 -2.55 3.57 22.87
N GLN A 274 -2.08 4.77 23.22
CA GLN A 274 -1.92 5.17 24.63
C GLN A 274 -2.63 6.48 24.92
N GLY A 275 -3.18 6.59 26.14
CA GLY A 275 -3.82 7.81 26.60
C GLY A 275 -4.67 7.57 27.85
N THR A 276 -5.38 8.62 28.26
CA THR A 276 -6.43 8.53 29.27
C THR A 276 -7.77 8.53 28.55
N TYR A 277 -8.45 7.38 28.54
CA TYR A 277 -9.69 7.24 27.79
C TYR A 277 -10.92 7.54 28.64
N GLY A 278 -11.82 8.35 28.09
CA GLY A 278 -13.17 8.48 28.60
C GLY A 278 -14.02 7.25 28.25
N ASN A 279 -15.29 7.29 28.66
CA ASN A 279 -16.24 6.23 28.31
C ASN A 279 -16.53 6.14 26.80
N ILE A 280 -16.41 7.25 26.07
CA ILE A 280 -16.52 7.34 24.60
C ILE A 280 -15.12 7.66 24.09
N ALA A 281 -14.52 6.74 23.34
CA ALA A 281 -13.15 6.88 22.87
C ALA A 281 -12.94 6.10 21.56
N PRO A 282 -13.35 6.67 20.41
CA PRO A 282 -12.88 6.18 19.12
C PRO A 282 -11.41 6.53 18.92
N VAL A 283 -10.63 5.60 18.38
CA VAL A 283 -9.19 5.78 18.12
C VAL A 283 -8.81 5.24 16.74
N PHE A 284 -7.95 5.94 16.00
CA PHE A 284 -7.45 5.44 14.72
C PHE A 284 -6.41 4.33 14.90
N ILE A 285 -6.75 3.14 14.41
CA ILE A 285 -5.86 1.97 14.45
C ILE A 285 -5.19 1.67 13.11
N ASP A 286 -5.71 2.18 11.99
CA ASP A 286 -5.03 2.16 10.70
C ASP A 286 -5.50 3.38 9.87
N ALA A 287 -4.62 3.90 9.03
CA ALA A 287 -4.94 4.93 8.05
C ALA A 287 -3.88 4.89 6.95
N LYS A 288 -4.29 4.90 5.68
CA LYS A 288 -3.38 4.87 4.53
C LYS A 288 -4.07 5.28 3.25
N GLN A 289 -3.28 5.79 2.31
CA GLN A 289 -3.67 5.85 0.91
C GLN A 289 -3.70 4.41 0.35
N THR A 290 -4.82 4.00 -0.24
CA THR A 290 -4.98 2.66 -0.82
C THR A 290 -4.61 2.63 -2.30
N SER A 291 -4.75 3.76 -2.98
CA SER A 291 -4.33 3.95 -4.37
C SER A 291 -2.80 3.99 -4.47
N LYS A 292 -2.17 2.87 -4.86
CA LYS A 292 -0.70 2.78 -5.02
C LYS A 292 -0.22 3.38 -6.35
N ILE A 293 -1.05 3.23 -7.39
CA ILE A 293 -0.89 3.81 -8.72
C ILE A 293 -2.26 4.34 -9.12
N SER A 294 -2.34 5.63 -9.41
CA SER A 294 -3.57 6.29 -9.80
C SER A 294 -3.27 7.26 -10.92
N CYS A 295 -4.08 7.20 -11.97
CA CYS A 295 -4.08 8.15 -13.08
C CYS A 295 -5.25 9.11 -12.91
N SER A 296 -5.51 9.51 -11.66
CA SER A 296 -6.62 10.36 -11.24
C SER A 296 -6.14 11.30 -10.14
N SER A 297 -6.70 12.50 -10.09
CA SER A 297 -6.58 13.37 -8.90
C SER A 297 -7.37 12.82 -7.73
N ASP A 298 -8.45 12.08 -7.99
CA ASP A 298 -9.29 11.44 -6.99
C ASP A 298 -8.56 10.20 -6.45
N ASN A 299 -7.92 10.35 -5.29
CA ASN A 299 -7.11 9.31 -4.66
C ASN A 299 -7.92 8.62 -3.57
N SER A 300 -7.87 7.29 -3.55
CA SER A 300 -8.56 6.48 -2.54
C SER A 300 -7.73 6.32 -1.28
N PHE A 301 -8.42 6.42 -0.14
CA PHE A 301 -7.90 6.30 1.21
C PHE A 301 -8.74 5.35 2.04
N PHE A 302 -8.11 4.79 3.06
CA PHE A 302 -8.71 3.91 4.05
C PHE A 302 -8.35 4.40 5.44
N ALA A 303 -9.31 4.36 6.35
CA ALA A 303 -9.08 4.55 7.78
C ALA A 303 -9.84 3.49 8.58
N LYS A 304 -9.29 3.11 9.74
CA LYS A 304 -9.90 2.15 10.65
C LYS A 304 -9.96 2.71 12.05
N VAL A 305 -11.16 2.74 12.60
CA VAL A 305 -11.46 3.31 13.93
C VAL A 305 -11.86 2.19 14.88
N LEU A 306 -11.20 2.12 16.03
CA LEU A 306 -11.49 1.19 17.11
C LEU A 306 -12.24 1.91 18.24
N ASN A 307 -13.29 1.30 18.77
CA ASN A 307 -13.88 1.80 20.02
C ASN A 307 -13.09 1.26 21.23
N VAL A 308 -12.27 2.09 21.86
CA VAL A 308 -11.57 1.70 23.10
C VAL A 308 -12.38 2.04 24.36
N GLY A 309 -13.40 2.88 24.21
CA GLY A 309 -14.31 3.31 25.27
C GLY A 309 -15.28 2.23 25.72
N ALA A 310 -15.67 2.27 27.00
CA ALA A 310 -16.66 1.33 27.55
C ALA A 310 -18.08 1.54 27.01
N THR A 311 -18.37 2.70 26.44
CA THR A 311 -19.67 3.01 25.81
C THR A 311 -19.61 2.63 24.34
N LYS A 312 -20.64 1.89 23.91
CA LYS A 312 -20.86 1.59 22.50
C LYS A 312 -20.97 2.86 21.66
N LEU A 313 -20.25 2.93 20.54
CA LEU A 313 -20.39 4.04 19.60
C LEU A 313 -21.57 3.77 18.66
N GLU A 314 -22.44 4.76 18.55
CA GLU A 314 -23.58 4.80 17.63
C GLU A 314 -23.31 5.76 16.47
N SER A 315 -22.45 6.77 16.68
CA SER A 315 -21.93 7.63 15.62
C SER A 315 -20.57 8.22 15.95
N PHE A 316 -19.83 8.62 14.91
CA PHE A 316 -18.69 9.54 15.03
C PHE A 316 -18.52 10.36 13.75
N LYS A 317 -17.92 11.54 13.88
CA LYS A 317 -17.71 12.50 12.80
C LYS A 317 -16.21 12.76 12.61
N ILE A 318 -15.75 12.61 11.38
CA ILE A 318 -14.37 12.83 10.97
C ILE A 318 -14.30 14.08 10.08
N ASP A 319 -13.49 15.04 10.49
CA ASP A 319 -13.07 16.13 9.61
C ASP A 319 -11.84 15.67 8.81
N ILE A 320 -11.92 15.78 7.48
CA ILE A 320 -10.83 15.40 6.57
C ILE A 320 -10.16 16.68 6.09
N LYS A 321 -8.86 16.78 6.34
CA LYS A 321 -8.05 17.97 6.01
C LYS A 321 -6.91 17.61 5.08
N LEU A 322 -6.74 18.40 4.02
CA LEU A 322 -5.59 18.32 3.11
C LEU A 322 -4.75 19.58 3.32
N ASP A 323 -3.47 19.39 3.65
CA ASP A 323 -2.52 20.46 3.99
C ASP A 323 -3.06 21.43 5.07
N GLY A 324 -3.79 20.87 6.04
CA GLY A 324 -4.38 21.61 7.16
C GLY A 324 -5.73 22.29 6.88
N GLU A 325 -6.20 22.32 5.63
CA GLU A 325 -7.49 22.88 5.24
C GLU A 325 -8.56 21.78 5.19
N LYS A 326 -9.73 22.00 5.81
CA LYS A 326 -10.84 21.02 5.76
C LYS A 326 -11.39 20.94 4.34
N VAL A 327 -11.24 19.78 3.71
CA VAL A 327 -11.69 19.50 2.35
C VAL A 327 -12.98 18.68 2.34
N ASP A 328 -13.19 17.84 3.35
CA ASP A 328 -14.38 16.99 3.44
C ASP A 328 -14.75 16.65 4.89
N GLU A 329 -15.89 16.00 5.08
CA GLU A 329 -16.39 15.49 6.36
C GLU A 329 -17.05 14.12 6.15
N TYR A 330 -16.70 13.16 7.02
CA TYR A 330 -17.31 11.84 7.03
C TYR A 330 -18.09 11.61 8.32
N ILE A 331 -19.34 11.17 8.20
CA ILE A 331 -20.17 10.79 9.34
C ILE A 331 -20.39 9.28 9.28
N TRP A 332 -19.91 8.60 10.31
CA TRP A 332 -20.21 7.20 10.54
C TRP A 332 -21.40 7.06 11.48
N GLU A 333 -22.36 6.20 11.11
CA GLU A 333 -23.49 5.79 11.96
C GLU A 333 -23.53 4.25 12.00
N GLY A 334 -23.75 3.68 13.19
CA GLY A 334 -23.75 2.23 13.34
C GLY A 334 -23.88 1.76 14.78
N SER A 335 -23.29 0.62 15.10
CA SER A 335 -23.26 0.05 16.45
C SER A 335 -21.91 -0.63 16.67
N LEU A 336 -20.96 0.12 17.24
CA LEU A 336 -19.59 -0.33 17.49
C LEU A 336 -19.38 -0.61 18.98
N GLU A 337 -19.49 -1.88 19.35
CA GLU A 337 -19.22 -2.34 20.71
C GLU A 337 -17.79 -2.03 21.14
N GLN A 338 -17.52 -2.05 22.44
CA GLN A 338 -16.16 -1.90 22.94
C GLN A 338 -15.25 -2.96 22.30
N TYR A 339 -14.08 -2.50 21.83
CA TYR A 339 -13.06 -3.25 21.10
C TYR A 339 -13.46 -3.80 19.73
N ALA A 340 -14.62 -3.39 19.20
CA ALA A 340 -14.94 -3.58 17.79
C ALA A 340 -14.39 -2.40 16.98
N SER A 341 -14.07 -2.65 15.72
CA SER A 341 -13.58 -1.64 14.80
C SER A 341 -14.49 -1.42 13.58
N ALA A 342 -14.39 -0.24 12.98
CA ALA A 342 -15.08 0.12 11.75
C ALA A 342 -14.06 0.61 10.72
N SER A 343 -14.17 0.12 9.50
CA SER A 343 -13.40 0.57 8.35
C SER A 343 -14.15 1.67 7.59
N ILE A 344 -13.38 2.57 7.00
CA ILE A 344 -13.88 3.74 6.27
C ILE A 344 -13.04 3.87 5.00
N ASP A 345 -13.71 3.80 3.86
CA ASP A 345 -13.11 4.07 2.56
C ASP A 345 -13.68 5.39 2.03
N PHE A 346 -12.80 6.25 1.53
CA PHE A 346 -13.18 7.55 1.00
C PHE A 346 -12.15 8.00 -0.05
N ASN A 347 -12.55 8.93 -0.91
CA ASN A 347 -11.64 9.50 -1.90
C ASN A 347 -11.47 11.00 -1.67
N ILE A 348 -10.28 11.52 -1.97
CA ILE A 348 -9.96 12.94 -1.90
C ILE A 348 -9.23 13.34 -3.18
N ASP A 349 -9.63 14.46 -3.76
CA ASP A 349 -8.88 15.11 -4.83
C ASP A 349 -7.56 15.66 -4.28
N VAL A 350 -6.45 15.02 -4.65
CA VAL A 350 -5.09 15.39 -4.28
C VAL A 350 -4.36 15.93 -5.51
N ALA A 351 -3.81 17.13 -5.39
CA ALA A 351 -3.01 17.73 -6.45
C ALA A 351 -1.71 16.93 -6.65
N VAL A 352 -1.11 17.04 -7.84
CA VAL A 352 0.17 16.37 -8.12
C VAL A 352 1.25 16.89 -7.18
N GLY A 353 1.89 15.99 -6.46
CA GLY A 353 2.85 16.30 -5.41
C GLY A 353 2.67 15.39 -4.19
N GLU A 354 3.49 15.66 -3.17
CA GLU A 354 3.34 15.12 -1.83
C GLU A 354 2.56 16.12 -0.98
N HIS A 355 1.52 15.64 -0.31
CA HIS A 355 0.61 16.39 0.52
C HIS A 355 0.43 15.69 1.87
N GLU A 356 -0.06 16.45 2.85
CA GLU A 356 -0.40 15.91 4.17
C GLU A 356 -1.91 15.76 4.29
N LEU A 357 -2.40 14.55 4.57
CA LEU A 357 -3.81 14.31 4.87
C LEU A 357 -3.98 14.04 6.36
N THR A 358 -4.81 14.84 7.03
CA THR A 358 -5.16 14.68 8.44
C THR A 358 -6.63 14.31 8.59
N LEU A 359 -6.90 13.27 9.39
CA LEU A 359 -8.24 12.85 9.78
C LEU A 359 -8.43 13.15 11.25
N ASP A 360 -9.44 13.95 11.59
CA ASP A 360 -9.76 14.33 12.96
C ASP A 360 -11.13 13.78 13.36
N ILE A 361 -11.21 12.88 14.34
CA ILE A 361 -12.49 12.55 14.97
C ILE A 361 -12.83 13.66 15.95
N VAL A 362 -13.74 14.54 15.54
CA VAL A 362 -14.11 15.75 16.30
C VAL A 362 -15.32 15.54 17.21
N GLU A 363 -16.13 14.51 16.94
CA GLU A 363 -17.35 14.21 17.70
C GLU A 363 -17.66 12.72 17.66
N ALA A 364 -18.14 12.15 18.77
CA ALA A 364 -18.69 10.80 18.84
C ALA A 364 -19.85 10.71 19.83
N ASN A 365 -20.96 10.09 19.44
CA ASN A 365 -22.21 10.03 20.20
C ASN A 365 -22.66 11.42 20.73
N GLY A 366 -22.45 12.49 19.95
CA GLY A 366 -22.79 13.86 20.35
C GLY A 366 -21.89 14.44 21.45
N GLN A 367 -20.72 13.86 21.71
CA GLN A 367 -19.69 14.40 22.60
C GLN A 367 -18.46 14.81 21.79
N ASP A 368 -17.82 15.92 22.16
CA ASP A 368 -16.57 16.36 21.55
C ASP A 368 -15.47 15.32 21.79
N VAL A 369 -14.72 15.00 20.73
CA VAL A 369 -13.56 14.12 20.75
C VAL A 369 -12.37 14.86 20.14
N ASN A 370 -11.17 14.50 20.56
CA ASN A 370 -9.94 15.02 19.99
C ASN A 370 -8.98 13.85 19.73
N GLU A 371 -9.21 13.18 18.62
CA GLU A 371 -8.40 12.07 18.11
C GLU A 371 -8.02 12.39 16.67
N SER A 372 -6.75 12.21 16.31
CA SER A 372 -6.23 12.63 15.01
C SER A 372 -5.20 11.64 14.49
N VAL A 373 -5.20 11.43 13.17
CA VAL A 373 -4.14 10.72 12.47
C VAL A 373 -3.75 11.49 11.21
N THR A 374 -2.45 11.56 10.96
CA THR A 374 -1.89 12.17 9.74
C THR A 374 -1.22 11.09 8.91
N ILE A 375 -1.47 11.12 7.60
CA ILE A 375 -0.88 10.23 6.62
C ILE A 375 -0.40 11.03 5.41
N ASP A 376 0.60 10.51 4.70
CA ASP A 376 1.02 11.07 3.43
C ASP A 376 -0.07 10.82 2.37
N ALA A 377 -0.35 11.86 1.57
CA ALA A 377 -1.20 11.79 0.40
C ALA A 377 -0.37 12.18 -0.82
N VAL A 378 -0.16 11.23 -1.73
CA VAL A 378 0.72 11.42 -2.88
C VAL A 378 -0.06 11.22 -4.16
N SER A 379 0.00 12.20 -5.06
CA SER A 379 -0.48 12.07 -6.43
C SER A 379 0.65 12.36 -7.41
N LYS A 380 0.76 11.55 -8.46
CA LYS A 380 1.77 11.72 -9.51
C LYS A 380 1.12 12.24 -10.79
N SER A 381 1.90 12.94 -11.62
CA SER A 381 1.47 13.23 -12.98
C SER A 381 1.51 11.97 -13.83
N TRP A 382 0.55 11.82 -14.74
CA TRP A 382 0.51 10.72 -15.70
C TRP A 382 0.46 11.24 -17.14
N THR A 383 0.78 10.35 -18.08
CA THR A 383 0.55 10.58 -19.51
C THR A 383 -0.60 9.69 -19.97
N THR A 384 -1.63 10.29 -20.58
CA THR A 384 -2.76 9.54 -21.14
C THR A 384 -2.46 9.13 -22.58
N VAL A 385 -2.82 7.90 -22.91
CA VAL A 385 -2.85 7.39 -24.28
C VAL A 385 -4.17 6.68 -24.53
N GLU A 386 -4.76 6.98 -25.67
CA GLU A 386 -6.05 6.44 -26.08
C GLU A 386 -5.86 5.23 -27.02
N THR A 387 -6.73 4.23 -26.85
CA THR A 387 -6.80 3.05 -27.71
C THR A 387 -8.24 2.64 -27.94
N GLU A 388 -8.55 2.08 -29.10
CA GLU A 388 -9.86 1.50 -29.40
C GLU A 388 -9.89 -0.02 -29.13
N GLN A 389 -8.72 -0.60 -28.84
CA GLN A 389 -8.53 -2.03 -28.63
C GLN A 389 -8.57 -2.35 -27.13
N ASP A 390 -9.00 -3.57 -26.78
CA ASP A 390 -8.98 -4.08 -25.40
C ASP A 390 -7.55 -4.15 -24.81
N GLU A 391 -6.55 -4.30 -25.69
CA GLU A 391 -5.13 -4.29 -25.36
C GLU A 391 -4.38 -3.33 -26.28
N MET A 392 -3.27 -2.80 -25.80
CA MET A 392 -2.40 -1.88 -26.53
C MET A 392 -0.95 -2.38 -26.46
N THR A 393 -0.22 -2.34 -27.57
CA THR A 393 1.23 -2.62 -27.54
C THR A 393 2.01 -1.34 -27.21
N LEU A 394 2.73 -1.35 -26.10
CA LEU A 394 3.78 -0.38 -25.78
C LEU A 394 5.12 -0.85 -26.33
N THR A 395 5.91 0.07 -26.88
CA THR A 395 7.32 -0.18 -27.24
C THR A 395 8.23 0.50 -26.22
N ILE A 396 9.01 -0.30 -25.51
CA ILE A 396 10.01 0.11 -24.52
C ILE A 396 11.39 0.07 -25.16
N ASP A 397 11.96 1.26 -25.37
CA ASP A 397 13.32 1.45 -25.87
C ASP A 397 14.23 1.84 -24.72
N VAL A 398 15.16 0.97 -24.30
CA VAL A 398 16.20 1.30 -23.30
C VAL A 398 17.56 1.29 -23.98
N THR A 399 18.19 2.44 -24.06
CA THR A 399 19.60 2.58 -24.46
C THR A 399 20.45 2.51 -23.20
N GLN A 400 21.13 1.40 -22.96
CA GLN A 400 22.06 1.29 -21.83
C GLN A 400 23.31 2.13 -22.07
N ASP A 401 23.98 2.51 -20.99
CA ASP A 401 25.39 2.90 -21.01
C ASP A 401 26.30 1.65 -20.95
N LYS A 402 27.56 1.86 -20.57
CA LYS A 402 28.54 0.79 -20.44
C LYS A 402 28.20 -0.23 -19.33
N TYR A 403 27.42 0.14 -18.32
CA TYR A 403 27.17 -0.66 -17.11
C TYR A 403 25.78 -1.30 -17.07
N GLY A 404 25.42 -2.01 -18.14
CA GLY A 404 24.12 -2.68 -18.28
C GLY A 404 23.71 -3.57 -17.10
N THR A 405 24.66 -4.14 -16.33
CA THR A 405 24.33 -5.05 -15.21
C THR A 405 23.64 -4.33 -14.05
N GLN A 406 23.68 -3.00 -14.04
CA GLN A 406 23.10 -2.17 -13.00
C GLN A 406 21.66 -1.74 -13.33
N ILE A 407 21.24 -1.92 -14.59
CA ILE A 407 20.02 -1.36 -15.15
C ILE A 407 18.91 -2.40 -15.15
N THR A 408 17.82 -2.14 -14.45
CA THR A 408 16.58 -2.92 -14.57
C THR A 408 15.41 -2.01 -14.84
N TRP A 409 14.34 -2.54 -15.42
CA TRP A 409 13.07 -1.83 -15.53
C TRP A 409 11.90 -2.79 -15.42
N GLU A 410 10.75 -2.25 -15.04
CA GLU A 410 9.48 -2.97 -14.96
C GLU A 410 8.30 -2.07 -15.38
N ILE A 411 7.22 -2.69 -15.80
CA ILE A 411 5.89 -2.10 -15.95
C ILE A 411 4.98 -2.83 -14.98
N ILE A 412 4.34 -2.09 -14.10
CA ILE A 412 3.39 -2.62 -13.13
C ILE A 412 1.99 -2.01 -13.35
N ASP A 413 0.95 -2.80 -13.07
CA ASP A 413 -0.46 -2.36 -13.10
C ASP A 413 -0.88 -1.66 -11.80
N SER A 414 -2.14 -1.19 -11.75
CA SER A 414 -2.69 -0.50 -10.57
C SER A 414 -2.78 -1.38 -9.32
N ASP A 415 -2.79 -2.70 -9.49
CA ASP A 415 -2.77 -3.71 -8.43
C ASP A 415 -1.35 -4.09 -7.98
N MET A 416 -0.31 -3.48 -8.57
CA MET A 416 1.13 -3.72 -8.35
C MET A 416 1.66 -5.05 -8.90
N ASN A 417 0.96 -5.68 -9.84
CA ASN A 417 1.49 -6.85 -10.54
C ASN A 417 2.46 -6.41 -11.64
N VAL A 418 3.57 -7.15 -11.79
CA VAL A 418 4.54 -6.93 -12.88
C VAL A 418 3.97 -7.48 -14.18
N ILE A 419 3.66 -6.59 -15.13
CA ILE A 419 3.23 -6.94 -16.50
C ILE A 419 4.44 -7.32 -17.34
N ALA A 420 5.53 -6.55 -17.22
CA ALA A 420 6.75 -6.78 -17.97
C ALA A 420 7.97 -6.27 -17.22
N GLU A 421 9.11 -6.87 -17.48
CA GLU A 421 10.39 -6.48 -16.91
C GLU A 421 11.53 -6.65 -17.92
N GLY A 422 12.65 -5.98 -17.68
CA GLY A 422 13.86 -6.13 -18.48
C GLY A 422 15.13 -5.72 -17.75
N GLY A 423 16.25 -6.13 -18.31
CA GLY A 423 17.54 -6.11 -17.62
C GLY A 423 17.61 -7.20 -16.53
N PRO A 424 18.70 -7.26 -15.75
CA PRO A 424 19.96 -6.56 -15.99
C PRO A 424 20.58 -6.99 -17.33
N TYR A 425 21.27 -6.05 -17.99
CA TYR A 425 21.93 -6.32 -19.27
C TYR A 425 23.42 -6.62 -19.08
N ASP A 426 24.08 -7.17 -20.09
CA ASP A 426 25.54 -7.32 -20.04
C ASP A 426 26.26 -5.96 -20.11
N ASN A 427 27.37 -5.85 -19.40
CA ASN A 427 28.27 -4.69 -19.52
C ASN A 427 28.92 -4.66 -20.91
N LEU A 428 29.06 -3.46 -21.48
CA LEU A 428 29.65 -3.31 -22.82
C LEU A 428 31.18 -3.38 -22.75
N ALA A 429 31.76 -4.20 -23.61
CA ALA A 429 33.20 -4.32 -23.80
C ALA A 429 33.70 -3.45 -24.98
N GLY A 430 34.96 -3.01 -24.93
CA GLY A 430 35.61 -2.28 -26.03
C GLY A 430 35.32 -0.77 -26.05
N SER A 431 35.20 -0.21 -27.27
CA SER A 431 34.91 1.23 -27.50
C SER A 431 33.42 1.57 -27.53
N SER A 432 32.54 0.58 -27.42
CA SER A 432 31.09 0.80 -27.40
C SER A 432 30.66 1.39 -26.07
N SER A 433 30.05 2.58 -26.12
CA SER A 433 29.56 3.29 -24.93
C SER A 433 28.07 3.08 -24.68
N THR A 434 27.29 2.67 -25.69
CA THR A 434 25.84 2.47 -25.57
C THR A 434 25.32 1.31 -26.42
N LYS A 435 24.15 0.76 -26.07
CA LYS A 435 23.41 -0.26 -26.84
C LYS A 435 21.90 -0.12 -26.61
N LEU A 436 21.11 -0.13 -27.68
CA LEU A 436 19.65 -0.11 -27.61
C LEU A 436 19.08 -1.52 -27.40
N HIS A 437 18.16 -1.64 -26.45
CA HIS A 437 17.26 -2.76 -26.24
C HIS A 437 15.84 -2.30 -26.52
N ARG A 438 15.10 -3.07 -27.32
CA ARG A 438 13.70 -2.80 -27.63
C ARG A 438 12.86 -3.99 -27.20
N VAL A 439 11.82 -3.73 -26.43
CA VAL A 439 10.82 -4.71 -26.02
C VAL A 439 9.44 -4.18 -26.38
N ASN A 440 8.60 -5.01 -26.97
CA ASN A 440 7.18 -4.71 -27.15
C ASN A 440 6.40 -5.45 -26.06
N VAL A 441 5.50 -4.73 -25.40
CA VAL A 441 4.70 -5.23 -24.28
C VAL A 441 3.25 -4.93 -24.57
N ASP A 442 2.42 -5.97 -24.61
CA ASP A 442 0.97 -5.80 -24.69
C ASP A 442 0.44 -5.52 -23.29
N VAL A 443 -0.33 -4.45 -23.16
CA VAL A 443 -0.89 -3.98 -21.89
C VAL A 443 -2.41 -3.82 -22.01
N PRO A 444 -3.17 -4.08 -20.95
CA PRO A 444 -4.61 -3.89 -20.97
C PRO A 444 -4.98 -2.41 -21.16
N SER A 445 -6.11 -2.17 -21.83
CA SER A 445 -6.79 -0.87 -21.83
C SER A 445 -7.64 -0.68 -20.57
N ASP A 446 -8.06 0.56 -20.31
CA ASP A 446 -8.73 1.00 -19.08
C ASP A 446 -7.91 0.74 -17.80
N GLU A 447 -6.59 0.92 -17.91
CA GLU A 447 -5.63 0.62 -16.84
C GLU A 447 -4.71 1.83 -16.56
N CYS A 448 -4.27 1.96 -15.32
CA CYS A 448 -3.20 2.88 -14.94
C CYS A 448 -1.91 2.10 -14.65
N LEU A 449 -0.92 2.29 -15.52
CA LEU A 449 0.35 1.60 -15.46
C LEU A 449 1.44 2.50 -14.89
N ARG A 450 2.46 1.90 -14.27
CA ARG A 450 3.70 2.61 -13.92
C ARG A 450 4.89 1.91 -14.55
N PHE A 451 5.65 2.66 -15.33
CA PHE A 451 6.98 2.26 -15.76
C PHE A 451 8.00 2.70 -14.71
N ILE A 452 8.89 1.80 -14.32
CA ILE A 452 9.99 2.09 -13.39
C ILE A 452 11.30 1.62 -14.01
N ILE A 453 12.31 2.47 -14.03
CA ILE A 453 13.69 2.12 -14.43
C ILE A 453 14.64 2.43 -13.27
N ARG A 454 15.55 1.50 -12.98
CA ARG A 454 16.46 1.54 -11.84
C ARG A 454 17.91 1.40 -12.26
N ASP A 455 18.78 2.05 -11.48
CA ASP A 455 20.22 1.90 -11.52
C ASP A 455 20.74 1.54 -10.11
N SER A 456 21.28 0.33 -9.97
CA SER A 456 21.70 -0.20 -8.66
C SER A 456 22.86 0.56 -8.00
N GLN A 457 23.57 1.44 -8.71
CA GLN A 457 24.64 2.28 -8.16
C GLN A 457 24.20 3.72 -7.85
N GLY A 458 22.99 4.11 -8.25
CA GLY A 458 22.42 5.42 -7.95
C GLY A 458 22.96 6.57 -8.80
N ASN A 459 23.65 6.28 -9.90
CA ASN A 459 24.26 7.31 -10.75
C ASN A 459 23.55 7.47 -12.11
N GLY A 460 22.40 6.83 -12.29
CA GLY A 460 21.65 6.83 -13.54
C GLY A 460 22.36 6.07 -14.65
N ILE A 461 21.76 6.11 -15.84
CA ILE A 461 22.24 5.35 -17.00
C ILE A 461 22.94 6.24 -18.02
N CYS A 462 23.43 7.42 -17.61
CA CYS A 462 23.96 8.40 -18.54
C CYS A 462 25.19 9.21 -18.07
N CYS A 463 25.67 9.97 -19.07
CA CYS A 463 26.68 11.02 -19.16
C CYS A 463 28.14 10.55 -19.23
N ASN A 464 28.68 9.97 -18.16
CA ASN A 464 30.14 9.80 -18.09
C ASN A 464 30.64 8.51 -18.73
N TYR A 465 29.79 7.49 -18.81
CA TYR A 465 30.14 6.14 -19.26
C TYR A 465 29.38 5.70 -20.50
N GLY A 466 28.64 6.63 -21.10
CA GLY A 466 27.76 6.42 -22.24
C GLY A 466 26.50 7.26 -22.07
N ASP A 467 25.97 7.79 -23.17
CA ASP A 467 24.72 8.55 -23.17
C ASP A 467 23.54 7.58 -23.31
N GLY A 468 23.32 6.78 -22.25
CA GLY A 468 22.13 5.93 -22.17
C GLY A 468 20.87 6.77 -21.94
N SER A 469 19.72 6.22 -22.32
CA SER A 469 18.42 6.90 -22.33
C SER A 469 17.29 5.87 -22.36
N TYR A 470 16.04 6.28 -22.16
CA TYR A 470 14.89 5.39 -22.34
C TYR A 470 13.69 6.10 -22.96
N LYS A 471 12.88 5.38 -23.74
CA LYS A 471 11.65 5.89 -24.34
C LYS A 471 10.53 4.87 -24.27
N ILE A 472 9.33 5.34 -23.99
CA ILE A 472 8.10 4.54 -24.04
C ILE A 472 7.25 5.09 -25.16
N LYS A 473 6.77 4.21 -26.04
CA LYS A 473 5.91 4.58 -27.16
C LYS A 473 4.62 3.79 -27.13
N GLY A 474 3.53 4.45 -27.48
CA GLY A 474 2.24 3.83 -27.71
C GLY A 474 1.63 4.34 -29.01
N ASN A 475 1.11 3.45 -29.87
CA ASN A 475 0.58 3.83 -31.18
C ASN A 475 1.57 4.69 -32.01
N ASN A 476 2.86 4.35 -31.96
CA ASN A 476 3.98 5.11 -32.55
C ASN A 476 4.20 6.54 -32.01
N THR A 477 3.45 6.97 -30.99
CA THR A 477 3.64 8.25 -30.30
C THR A 477 4.60 8.06 -29.13
N VAL A 478 5.52 8.99 -28.91
CA VAL A 478 6.41 8.98 -27.74
C VAL A 478 5.62 9.49 -26.54
N LEU A 479 5.43 8.62 -25.54
CA LEU A 479 4.73 8.93 -24.29
C LEU A 479 5.72 9.42 -23.23
N VAL A 480 6.90 8.79 -23.18
CA VAL A 480 7.98 9.14 -22.25
C VAL A 480 9.30 9.22 -23.03
N ASP A 481 10.10 10.24 -22.75
CA ASP A 481 11.43 10.45 -23.30
C ASP A 481 12.40 10.84 -22.16
N GLY A 482 13.06 9.83 -21.58
CA GLY A 482 14.02 10.01 -20.50
C GLY A 482 15.45 10.05 -21.03
N ASP A 483 16.20 11.07 -20.65
CA ASP A 483 17.60 11.28 -21.03
C ASP A 483 18.60 10.40 -20.26
N GLY A 484 18.12 9.60 -19.31
CA GLY A 484 18.92 8.69 -18.47
C GLY A 484 19.53 9.35 -17.23
N ALA A 485 19.35 10.66 -17.03
CA ALA A 485 19.93 11.44 -15.95
C ALA A 485 19.07 11.38 -14.68
N PHE A 486 19.03 10.21 -14.05
CA PHE A 486 18.36 9.99 -12.76
C PHE A 486 19.35 9.44 -11.71
N GLY A 487 18.90 9.36 -10.46
CA GLY A 487 19.69 8.75 -9.39
C GLY A 487 19.59 7.23 -9.42
N ALA A 488 18.99 6.64 -8.39
CA ALA A 488 18.75 5.20 -8.34
C ALA A 488 17.51 4.75 -9.12
N GLU A 489 16.55 5.65 -9.37
CA GLU A 489 15.27 5.31 -10.00
C GLU A 489 14.67 6.50 -10.75
N ALA A 490 13.93 6.22 -11.82
CA ALA A 490 12.94 7.10 -12.40
C ALA A 490 11.64 6.31 -12.67
N SER A 491 10.49 6.96 -12.49
CA SER A 491 9.17 6.34 -12.74
C SER A 491 8.22 7.28 -13.49
N HIS A 492 7.30 6.69 -14.27
CA HIS A 492 6.31 7.39 -15.08
C HIS A 492 4.98 6.64 -15.08
N ASP A 493 3.90 7.36 -14.78
CA ASP A 493 2.55 6.79 -14.77
C ASP A 493 1.88 7.00 -16.14
N LEU A 494 1.20 5.98 -16.65
CA LEU A 494 0.58 5.94 -17.97
C LEU A 494 -0.88 5.51 -17.82
N SER A 495 -1.81 6.33 -18.31
CA SER A 495 -3.23 6.00 -18.37
C SER A 495 -3.55 5.46 -19.75
N ILE A 496 -3.87 4.17 -19.86
CA ILE A 496 -4.31 3.55 -21.11
C ILE A 496 -5.83 3.62 -21.12
N VAL A 497 -6.40 4.57 -21.85
CA VAL A 497 -7.86 4.78 -21.87
C VAL A 497 -8.46 4.11 -23.09
N LYS A 498 -9.45 3.23 -22.89
CA LYS A 498 -10.21 2.69 -24.00
C LYS A 498 -11.24 3.71 -24.46
N THR A 499 -11.06 4.22 -25.67
CA THR A 499 -12.04 5.09 -26.30
C THR A 499 -13.00 4.25 -27.14
N ILE A 500 -14.30 4.40 -26.91
CA ILE A 500 -15.31 3.90 -27.83
C ILE A 500 -15.47 4.95 -28.93
N GLY A 501 -14.63 4.87 -29.95
CA GLY A 501 -14.84 5.62 -31.18
C GLY A 501 -16.14 5.14 -31.83
N VAL A 502 -17.05 6.05 -32.19
CA VAL A 502 -17.86 5.82 -33.38
C VAL A 502 -16.90 6.06 -34.52
N ASP A 503 -16.63 5.04 -35.33
CA ASP A 503 -15.99 5.26 -36.63
C ASP A 503 -16.81 6.31 -37.37
N GLU A 504 -16.38 7.58 -37.34
CA GLU A 504 -16.68 8.48 -38.43
C GLU A 504 -15.88 7.94 -39.60
N HIS A 505 -16.47 6.94 -40.25
CA HIS A 505 -15.98 6.42 -41.50
C HIS A 505 -15.99 7.62 -42.45
N ASN A 506 -14.83 8.27 -42.59
CA ASN A 506 -14.48 9.12 -43.71
C ASN A 506 -14.37 8.23 -44.97
N SER A 507 -15.38 7.39 -45.24
CA SER A 507 -15.61 6.84 -46.54
C SER A 507 -15.95 8.03 -47.43
N LYS A 508 -15.14 8.23 -48.45
CA LYS A 508 -15.48 9.07 -49.61
C LYS A 508 -16.98 8.95 -49.90
N GLU A 509 -17.67 10.09 -50.03
CA GLU A 509 -19.10 10.19 -50.34
C GLU A 509 -19.52 9.14 -51.38
N SER A 510 -20.15 8.05 -50.94
CA SER A 510 -20.77 7.04 -51.81
C SER A 510 -22.13 7.51 -52.36
N TYR A 511 -22.62 8.65 -51.87
CA TYR A 511 -23.87 9.27 -52.27
C TYR A 511 -23.65 10.74 -52.61
N GLN A 512 -24.03 11.15 -53.82
CA GLN A 512 -24.00 12.55 -54.23
C GLN A 512 -25.38 13.17 -54.08
N ILE A 513 -25.48 14.27 -53.32
CA ILE A 513 -26.74 15.00 -53.13
C ILE A 513 -26.66 16.39 -53.75
N PHE A 514 -27.46 16.66 -54.78
CA PHE A 514 -27.42 17.94 -55.49
C PHE A 514 -28.76 18.36 -56.12
N PRO A 515 -29.00 19.67 -56.30
CA PRO A 515 -28.16 20.77 -55.82
C PRO A 515 -28.27 20.91 -54.29
N ASN A 516 -27.16 21.26 -53.64
CA ASN A 516 -27.13 21.63 -52.24
C ASN A 516 -26.27 22.90 -52.10
N PRO A 517 -26.86 24.09 -51.82
CA PRO A 517 -28.27 24.33 -51.44
C PRO A 517 -29.31 24.07 -52.55
N THR A 518 -30.56 23.82 -52.17
CA THR A 518 -31.70 23.56 -53.07
C THR A 518 -32.87 24.52 -52.84
N LYS A 519 -33.75 24.68 -53.85
CA LYS A 519 -35.04 25.38 -53.74
C LYS A 519 -36.26 24.45 -53.80
N ASN A 520 -36.21 23.47 -54.71
CA ASN A 520 -37.41 22.73 -55.13
C ASN A 520 -37.25 21.22 -55.02
N VAL A 521 -36.08 20.69 -55.40
CA VAL A 521 -35.82 19.25 -55.46
C VAL A 521 -34.38 18.96 -55.07
N ILE A 522 -34.14 17.80 -54.47
CA ILE A 522 -32.79 17.21 -54.34
C ILE A 522 -32.73 15.94 -55.17
N ASN A 523 -31.61 15.72 -55.85
CA ASN A 523 -31.27 14.45 -56.48
C ASN A 523 -30.22 13.77 -55.62
N ILE A 524 -30.43 12.48 -55.37
CA ILE A 524 -29.55 11.63 -54.57
C ILE A 524 -29.11 10.51 -55.51
N GLU A 525 -27.82 10.47 -55.82
CA GLU A 525 -27.19 9.44 -56.66
C GLU A 525 -26.32 8.54 -55.79
N GLY A 526 -26.51 7.22 -55.87
CA GLY A 526 -25.62 6.24 -55.25
C GLY A 526 -26.18 4.82 -55.27
N ASP A 527 -25.31 3.85 -55.02
CA ASP A 527 -25.66 2.42 -55.16
C ASP A 527 -26.32 1.86 -53.90
N ASP A 528 -27.09 0.77 -54.10
CA ASP A 528 -27.70 -0.04 -53.03
C ASP A 528 -28.60 0.68 -52.02
N MET A 529 -29.15 1.84 -52.39
CA MET A 529 -30.15 2.55 -51.59
C MET A 529 -31.43 1.71 -51.46
N ALA A 530 -31.90 1.53 -50.22
CA ALA A 530 -33.19 0.92 -49.90
C ALA A 530 -34.23 1.98 -49.49
N GLN A 531 -33.81 3.01 -48.74
CA GLN A 531 -34.71 4.05 -48.26
C GLN A 531 -33.97 5.37 -48.02
N ILE A 532 -34.61 6.49 -48.34
CA ILE A 532 -34.17 7.85 -48.01
C ILE A 532 -35.16 8.46 -47.02
N ILE A 533 -34.68 8.94 -45.88
CA ILE A 533 -35.48 9.63 -44.86
C ILE A 533 -34.91 11.03 -44.64
N ILE A 534 -35.74 12.06 -44.73
CA ILE A 534 -35.33 13.44 -44.52
C ILE A 534 -35.90 13.96 -43.21
N TYR A 535 -35.05 14.51 -42.35
CA TYR A 535 -35.39 15.10 -41.06
C TYR A 535 -35.18 16.61 -41.07
N ASN A 536 -36.00 17.35 -40.31
CA ASN A 536 -35.68 18.73 -39.96
C ASN A 536 -34.69 18.80 -38.78
N SER A 537 -34.25 20.01 -38.41
CA SER A 537 -33.30 20.23 -37.31
C SER A 537 -33.81 19.86 -35.92
N LEU A 538 -35.11 19.55 -35.77
CA LEU A 538 -35.72 19.07 -34.52
C LEU A 538 -35.83 17.53 -34.48
N GLY A 539 -35.33 16.83 -35.51
CA GLY A 539 -35.41 15.37 -35.62
C GLY A 539 -36.77 14.84 -36.09
N GLN A 540 -37.66 15.71 -36.60
CA GLN A 540 -38.95 15.27 -37.14
C GLN A 540 -38.79 14.79 -38.58
N ILE A 541 -39.41 13.65 -38.92
CA ILE A 541 -39.42 13.10 -40.28
C ILE A 541 -40.29 13.98 -41.18
N MET A 542 -39.66 14.59 -42.18
CA MET A 542 -40.30 15.43 -43.18
C MET A 542 -40.70 14.62 -44.42
N LYS A 543 -39.90 13.62 -44.79
CA LYS A 543 -40.16 12.74 -45.94
C LYS A 543 -39.49 11.38 -45.75
N SER A 544 -40.10 10.35 -46.30
CA SER A 544 -39.52 9.02 -46.45
C SER A 544 -39.81 8.50 -47.85
N VAL A 545 -38.82 7.91 -48.52
CA VAL A 545 -38.89 7.42 -49.90
C VAL A 545 -38.21 6.06 -49.96
N GLU A 546 -38.94 5.01 -50.36
CA GLU A 546 -38.32 3.72 -50.70
C GLU A 546 -37.62 3.83 -52.05
N CYS A 547 -36.45 3.21 -52.17
CA CYS A 547 -35.56 3.36 -53.31
C CYS A 547 -35.35 2.01 -54.01
N ASP A 548 -35.58 1.98 -55.31
CA ASP A 548 -35.29 0.85 -56.20
C ASP A 548 -34.37 1.23 -57.38
N ALA A 549 -33.90 2.48 -57.40
CA ALA A 549 -33.03 3.05 -58.43
C ALA A 549 -31.80 3.73 -57.81
N GLU A 550 -30.70 3.76 -58.57
CA GLU A 550 -29.43 4.42 -58.21
C GLU A 550 -29.53 5.95 -58.20
N ASN A 551 -30.59 6.52 -58.81
CA ASN A 551 -30.84 7.95 -58.87
C ASN A 551 -32.27 8.26 -58.40
N VAL A 552 -32.41 9.04 -57.33
CA VAL A 552 -33.70 9.38 -56.73
C VAL A 552 -33.86 10.88 -56.61
N THR A 553 -34.94 11.43 -57.18
CA THR A 553 -35.31 12.84 -57.01
C THR A 553 -36.38 12.99 -55.94
N VAL A 554 -36.13 13.83 -54.94
CA VAL A 554 -37.07 14.13 -53.86
C VAL A 554 -37.53 15.59 -53.93
N ASP A 555 -38.85 15.79 -53.94
CA ASP A 555 -39.47 17.12 -53.90
C ASP A 555 -39.42 17.71 -52.47
N VAL A 556 -38.85 18.90 -52.34
CA VAL A 556 -38.71 19.69 -51.11
C VAL A 556 -39.40 21.07 -51.22
N ASN A 557 -40.30 21.27 -52.18
CA ASN A 557 -41.06 22.52 -52.36
C ASN A 557 -41.92 22.90 -51.15
N ASN A 558 -42.29 21.93 -50.33
CA ASN A 558 -43.10 22.16 -49.12
C ASN A 558 -42.25 22.29 -47.85
N PHE A 559 -40.93 22.33 -47.97
CA PHE A 559 -40.03 22.49 -46.83
C PHE A 559 -39.75 23.97 -46.60
N ASP A 560 -39.76 24.41 -45.34
CA ASP A 560 -39.36 25.76 -44.96
C ASP A 560 -37.86 25.98 -45.23
N GLU A 561 -37.42 27.24 -45.26
CA GLU A 561 -36.00 27.58 -45.37
C GLU A 561 -35.26 27.09 -44.12
N GLY A 562 -34.19 26.30 -44.30
CA GLY A 562 -33.47 25.72 -43.18
C GLY A 562 -32.55 24.55 -43.53
N ILE A 563 -31.97 23.97 -42.49
CA ILE A 563 -31.08 22.81 -42.57
C ILE A 563 -31.90 21.53 -42.35
N TYR A 564 -31.67 20.55 -43.22
CA TYR A 564 -32.27 19.23 -43.19
C TYR A 564 -31.18 18.16 -43.21
N PHE A 565 -31.47 17.00 -42.62
CA PHE A 565 -30.61 15.83 -42.61
C PHE A 565 -31.24 14.73 -43.44
N VAL A 566 -30.49 14.20 -44.41
CA VAL A 566 -30.90 13.14 -45.32
C VAL A 566 -30.20 11.86 -44.89
N ASN A 567 -30.97 10.93 -44.34
CA ASN A 567 -30.49 9.59 -44.03
C ASN A 567 -30.76 8.68 -45.23
N ILE A 568 -29.71 8.02 -45.71
CA ILE A 568 -29.77 7.01 -46.78
C ILE A 568 -29.51 5.66 -46.12
N ILE A 569 -30.49 4.78 -46.19
CA ILE A 569 -30.44 3.42 -45.64
C ILE A 569 -30.20 2.48 -46.81
N ASN A 570 -29.17 1.66 -46.71
CA ASN A 570 -28.78 0.69 -47.71
C ASN A 570 -29.54 -0.63 -47.56
N LYS A 571 -29.54 -1.45 -48.62
CA LYS A 571 -30.18 -2.78 -48.62
C LYS A 571 -29.57 -3.75 -47.60
N ASP A 572 -28.32 -3.51 -47.18
CA ASP A 572 -27.62 -4.27 -46.13
C ASP A 572 -27.86 -3.73 -44.71
N GLY A 573 -28.60 -2.63 -44.56
CA GLY A 573 -28.91 -1.99 -43.28
C GLY A 573 -27.93 -0.90 -42.86
N GLY A 574 -26.89 -0.60 -43.64
CA GLY A 574 -26.01 0.55 -43.40
C GLY A 574 -26.74 1.89 -43.51
N VAL A 575 -26.33 2.89 -42.73
CA VAL A 575 -26.95 4.24 -42.74
C VAL A 575 -25.90 5.32 -42.98
N SER A 576 -26.14 6.18 -43.97
CA SER A 576 -25.34 7.39 -44.24
C SER A 576 -26.19 8.64 -43.96
N VAL A 577 -25.59 9.68 -43.37
CA VAL A 577 -26.29 10.94 -43.04
C VAL A 577 -25.63 12.11 -43.77
N ASN A 578 -26.42 12.86 -44.52
CA ASN A 578 -25.97 14.00 -45.31
C ASN A 578 -26.75 15.26 -44.95
N LYS A 579 -26.09 16.42 -44.94
CA LYS A 579 -26.73 17.71 -44.63
C LYS A 579 -27.14 18.44 -45.91
N VAL A 580 -28.40 18.87 -46.00
CA VAL A 580 -28.92 19.68 -47.11
C VAL A 580 -29.46 21.02 -46.60
N SER A 581 -29.19 22.10 -47.34
CA SER A 581 -29.77 23.42 -47.08
C SER A 581 -30.88 23.73 -48.09
N VAL A 582 -32.10 23.97 -47.60
CA VAL A 582 -33.22 24.46 -48.42
C VAL A 582 -33.26 25.99 -48.30
N ILE A 583 -33.22 26.68 -49.44
CA ILE A 583 -33.26 28.14 -49.56
C ILE A 583 -34.47 28.57 -50.41
N ARG A 584 -35.10 29.70 -50.11
CA ARG A 584 -36.26 30.21 -50.88
C ARG A 584 -35.89 31.38 -51.79
#